data_AF-A0A3R6JIX5-F1
#
_entry.id   AF-A0A3R6JIX5-F1
#
_cell.length_a   1.000
_cell.length_b   1.000
_cell.length_c   1.000
_cell.angle_alpha   90.00
_cell.angle_beta   90.00
_cell.angle_gamma   90.00
#
_symmetry.space_group_name_H-M   'P 1'
#
loop_
_entity.id
_entity.type
_entity.pdbx_description
1 polymer ?
#
loop_
_entity_poly.entity_id
_entity_poly.type
_entity_poly.pdbx_seq_one_letter_code
_entity_poly.pdbx_strand_id
1 'polypeptide(L)'
;MEYGALMEMAVRAGEIMLASGAEVYRVEDTIHRILKHSGIARADVFVVTTGIVATIADASLPPLTLVKRVENRATNLNRIYQVNNVSREFCSGKLSVGEAQERLDRIANTTLYGFWKKCIGYAATTGFFAVMFGGGPGECLVAAVVGVVLAFVLRAASNLMLNDFCQNALGSFALAVAAYLLRRGAFLGMSLDVVIISAIMPLVPGVTFTAAIRDTLNGDYSSGVARMAEAVVVALAVASGVGLAIVAVRLAGGSV
;
A
#
# COMPACT_ATOMS: atom_id res chain seq x y z
N MET A 1 26.35 -13.94 20.57
CA MET A 1 25.30 -13.66 19.56
C MET A 1 25.87 -13.96 18.20
N GLU A 2 25.18 -14.71 17.35
CA GLU A 2 25.54 -14.81 15.94
C GLU A 2 25.16 -13.49 15.27
N TYR A 3 26.16 -12.65 14.95
CA TYR A 3 25.95 -11.37 14.29
C TYR A 3 25.20 -11.52 12.95
N GLY A 4 25.34 -12.67 12.28
CA GLY A 4 24.55 -13.03 11.10
C GLY A 4 23.06 -13.12 11.38
N ALA A 5 22.65 -13.83 12.43
CA ALA A 5 21.23 -13.96 12.79
C ALA A 5 20.60 -12.60 13.18
N LEU A 6 21.36 -11.74 13.87
CA LEU A 6 20.92 -10.37 14.15
C LEU A 6 20.76 -9.54 12.86
N MET A 7 21.73 -9.63 11.95
CA MET A 7 21.70 -8.96 10.65
C MET A 7 20.46 -9.38 9.85
N GLU A 8 20.21 -10.68 9.77
CA GLU A 8 19.05 -11.25 9.10
C GLU A 8 17.75 -10.77 9.75
N MET A 9 17.66 -10.76 11.08
CA MET A 9 16.49 -10.26 11.80
C MET A 9 16.23 -8.78 11.50
N ALA A 10 17.27 -7.95 11.53
CA ALA A 10 17.18 -6.52 11.25
C ALA A 10 16.73 -6.27 9.81
N VAL A 11 17.36 -6.92 8.82
CA VAL A 11 16.99 -6.77 7.41
C VAL A 11 15.61 -7.35 7.13
N ARG A 12 15.19 -8.43 7.80
CA ARG A 12 13.83 -8.97 7.70
C ARG A 12 12.77 -8.00 8.22
N ALA A 13 13.03 -7.33 9.34
CA ALA A 13 12.17 -6.26 9.83
C ALA A 13 12.06 -5.13 8.79
N GLY A 14 13.20 -4.73 8.22
CA GLY A 14 13.25 -3.74 7.16
C GLY A 14 12.48 -4.14 5.90
N GLU A 15 12.64 -5.39 5.45
CA GLU A 15 11.95 -5.96 4.30
C GLU A 15 10.43 -5.89 4.49
N ILE A 16 9.92 -6.33 5.65
CA ILE A 16 8.48 -6.29 5.94
C ILE A 16 7.97 -4.86 5.94
N MET A 17 8.72 -3.92 6.53
CA MET A 17 8.34 -2.50 6.55
C MET A 17 8.30 -1.92 5.13
N LEU A 18 9.35 -2.13 4.34
CA LEU A 18 9.45 -1.59 2.99
C LEU A 18 8.40 -2.20 2.05
N ALA A 19 8.17 -3.52 2.11
CA ALA A 19 7.11 -4.21 1.39
C ALA A 19 5.71 -3.73 1.80
N SER A 20 5.56 -3.28 3.06
CA SER A 20 4.31 -2.72 3.58
C SER A 20 4.11 -1.23 3.28
N GLY A 21 4.99 -0.62 2.48
CA GLY A 21 4.89 0.78 2.07
C GLY A 21 5.42 1.78 3.11
N ALA A 22 6.31 1.36 4.02
CA ALA A 22 6.95 2.30 4.94
C ALA A 22 7.84 3.32 4.21
N GLU A 23 7.98 4.48 4.84
CA GLU A 23 8.91 5.53 4.44
C GLU A 23 10.34 5.04 4.59
N VAL A 24 11.22 5.38 3.63
CA VAL A 24 12.59 4.86 3.56
C VAL A 24 13.36 5.13 4.85
N TYR A 25 13.33 6.37 5.34
CA TYR A 25 14.03 6.76 6.57
C TYR A 25 13.55 5.97 7.81
N ARG A 26 12.27 5.53 7.87
CA ARG A 26 11.77 4.71 8.99
C ARG A 26 12.27 3.28 8.92
N VAL A 27 12.44 2.76 7.71
CA VAL A 27 13.03 1.44 7.48
C VAL A 27 14.49 1.48 7.94
N GLU A 28 15.26 2.47 7.50
CA GLU A 28 16.66 2.69 7.90
C GLU A 28 16.81 2.83 9.41
N ASP A 29 16.04 3.72 10.05
CA ASP A 29 16.06 3.90 11.51
C ASP A 29 15.77 2.59 12.26
N THR A 30 14.83 1.80 11.78
CA THR A 30 14.47 0.53 12.43
C THR A 30 15.59 -0.49 12.34
N ILE A 31 16.19 -0.66 11.16
CA ILE A 31 17.33 -1.58 10.98
C ILE A 31 18.50 -1.10 11.84
N HIS A 32 18.83 0.20 11.77
CA HIS A 32 19.93 0.79 12.51
C HIS A 32 19.77 0.63 14.03
N ARG A 33 18.55 0.85 14.54
CA ARG A 33 18.23 0.70 15.96
C ARG A 33 18.43 -0.74 16.43
N ILE A 34 18.00 -1.73 15.64
CA ILE A 34 18.19 -3.15 15.96
C ILE A 34 19.68 -3.51 15.98
N LEU A 35 20.44 -3.09 14.97
CA LEU A 35 21.86 -3.40 14.85
C LEU A 35 22.69 -2.75 15.97
N LYS A 36 22.44 -1.46 16.27
CA LYS A 36 23.16 -0.73 17.32
C LYS A 36 22.89 -1.26 18.72
N HIS A 37 21.71 -1.82 18.97
CA HIS A 37 21.39 -2.38 20.29
C HIS A 37 22.34 -3.50 20.72
N SER A 38 22.97 -4.18 19.76
CA SER A 38 23.84 -5.33 20.02
C SER A 38 25.32 -4.96 20.22
N GLY A 39 25.64 -3.66 20.32
CA GLY A 39 26.99 -3.18 20.62
C GLY A 39 27.97 -3.16 19.44
N ILE A 40 27.49 -3.33 18.21
CA ILE A 40 28.32 -3.29 16.99
C ILE A 40 28.89 -1.88 16.80
N ALA A 41 30.20 -1.79 16.58
CA ALA A 41 30.91 -0.51 16.42
C ALA A 41 30.44 0.28 15.19
N ARG A 42 30.23 -0.39 14.05
CA ARG A 42 29.79 0.23 12.79
C ARG A 42 28.66 -0.55 12.14
N ALA A 43 27.55 0.14 11.90
CA ALA A 43 26.41 -0.36 11.12
C ALA A 43 26.03 0.72 10.10
N ASP A 44 26.23 0.40 8.82
CA ASP A 44 25.82 1.26 7.69
C ASP A 44 24.60 0.62 7.03
N VAL A 45 23.53 1.38 6.89
CA VAL A 45 22.28 0.92 6.29
C VAL A 45 21.90 1.89 5.19
N PHE A 46 21.62 1.36 4.01
CA PHE A 46 21.18 2.10 2.85
C PHE A 46 19.95 1.42 2.27
N VAL A 47 18.83 2.14 2.23
CA VAL A 47 17.57 1.61 1.73
C VAL A 47 17.12 2.44 0.54
N VAL A 48 16.72 1.74 -0.52
CA VAL A 48 15.99 2.31 -1.65
C VAL A 48 14.65 1.61 -1.77
N THR A 49 13.75 2.16 -2.58
CA THR A 49 12.36 1.65 -2.67
C THR A 49 12.26 0.16 -3.05
N THR A 50 13.27 -0.41 -3.69
CA THR A 50 13.30 -1.80 -4.18
C THR A 50 14.36 -2.68 -3.51
N GLY A 51 15.10 -2.16 -2.54
CA GLY A 51 16.22 -2.90 -1.97
C GLY A 51 16.78 -2.32 -0.68
N ILE A 52 17.37 -3.20 0.11
CA ILE A 52 18.04 -2.89 1.37
C ILE A 52 19.47 -3.40 1.25
N VAL A 53 20.42 -2.53 1.55
CA VAL A 53 21.83 -2.89 1.72
C VAL A 53 22.19 -2.54 3.16
N ALA A 54 22.59 -3.52 3.93
CA ALA A 54 23.09 -3.31 5.27
C ALA A 54 24.50 -3.89 5.37
N THR A 55 25.37 -3.19 6.09
CA THR A 55 26.73 -3.63 6.37
C THR A 55 27.00 -3.46 7.86
N ILE A 56 27.48 -4.52 8.52
CA ILE A 56 28.01 -4.45 9.88
C ILE A 56 29.52 -4.72 9.85
N ALA A 57 30.26 -3.96 10.64
CA ALA A 57 31.69 -4.13 10.81
C ALA A 57 32.07 -3.88 12.27
N ASP A 58 32.97 -4.72 12.78
CA ASP A 58 33.52 -4.60 14.13
C ASP A 58 35.01 -4.94 14.12
N ALA A 59 35.77 -4.48 15.12
CA ALA A 59 37.21 -4.74 15.19
C ALA A 59 37.54 -6.25 15.24
N SER A 60 36.61 -7.05 15.79
CA SER A 60 36.73 -8.50 15.92
C SER A 60 36.03 -9.30 14.82
N LEU A 61 35.37 -8.66 13.86
CA LEU A 61 34.62 -9.34 12.79
C LEU A 61 34.93 -8.77 11.40
N PRO A 62 35.15 -9.62 10.39
CA PRO A 62 35.18 -9.15 9.01
C PRO A 62 33.85 -8.48 8.67
N PRO A 63 33.85 -7.44 7.81
CA PRO A 63 32.63 -6.76 7.42
C PRO A 63 31.66 -7.74 6.76
N LEU A 64 30.43 -7.75 7.25
CA LEU A 64 29.33 -8.56 6.72
C LEU A 64 28.33 -7.63 6.03
N THR A 65 28.15 -7.83 4.72
CA THR A 65 27.18 -7.09 3.91
C THR A 65 26.04 -8.00 3.50
N LEU A 66 24.81 -7.57 3.75
CA LEU A 66 23.60 -8.26 3.31
C LEU A 66 22.84 -7.36 2.34
N VAL A 67 22.49 -7.92 1.18
CA VAL A 67 21.67 -7.26 0.16
C VAL A 67 20.35 -8.00 0.05
N LYS A 68 19.25 -7.26 0.19
CA LYS A 68 17.90 -7.81 0.11
C LYS A 68 17.08 -7.02 -0.90
N ARG A 69 16.68 -7.68 -1.99
CA ARG A 69 15.69 -7.14 -2.93
C ARG A 69 14.30 -7.26 -2.31
N VAL A 70 13.49 -6.21 -2.44
CA VAL A 70 12.10 -6.20 -1.99
C VAL A 70 11.19 -6.14 -3.21
N GLU A 71 10.37 -7.18 -3.34
CA GLU A 71 9.41 -7.35 -4.42
C GLU A 71 7.99 -7.22 -3.86
N ASN A 72 7.05 -6.79 -4.69
CA ASN A 72 5.62 -6.65 -4.36
C ASN A 72 5.36 -5.76 -3.14
N ARG A 73 5.01 -4.50 -3.41
CA ARG A 73 4.75 -3.51 -2.36
C ARG A 73 3.26 -3.24 -2.27
N ALA A 74 2.72 -3.25 -1.05
CA ALA A 74 1.35 -2.86 -0.78
C ALA A 74 1.28 -2.15 0.56
N THR A 75 0.48 -1.09 0.66
CA THR A 75 0.36 -0.34 1.91
C THR A 75 -0.30 -1.20 2.99
N ASN A 76 0.43 -1.45 4.08
CA ASN A 76 -0.08 -2.16 5.26
C ASN A 76 0.46 -1.52 6.55
N LEU A 77 -0.23 -0.50 7.02
CA LEU A 77 0.15 0.23 8.23
C LEU A 77 0.17 -0.64 9.48
N ASN A 78 -0.64 -1.71 9.53
CA ASN A 78 -0.66 -2.62 10.65
C ASN A 78 0.62 -3.46 10.73
N ARG A 79 1.14 -3.96 9.61
CA ARG A 79 2.46 -4.64 9.58
C ARG A 79 3.58 -3.70 10.01
N ILE A 80 3.58 -2.46 9.53
CA ILE A 80 4.56 -1.44 9.94
C ILE A 80 4.51 -1.21 11.46
N TYR A 81 3.30 -1.11 12.04
CA TYR A 81 3.12 -0.97 13.48
C TYR A 81 3.66 -2.19 14.25
N GLN A 82 3.31 -3.40 13.81
CA GLN A 82 3.74 -4.63 14.49
C GLN A 82 5.26 -4.80 14.45
N VAL A 83 5.91 -4.55 13.30
CA VAL A 83 7.37 -4.60 13.19
C VAL A 83 8.04 -3.56 14.09
N ASN A 84 7.51 -2.33 14.14
CA ASN A 84 8.00 -1.31 15.06
C ASN A 84 7.91 -1.76 16.52
N ASN A 85 6.83 -2.44 16.89
CA ASN A 85 6.66 -2.97 18.24
C ASN A 85 7.67 -4.08 18.54
N VAL A 86 7.91 -5.02 17.61
CA VAL A 86 8.96 -6.04 17.73
C VAL A 86 10.33 -5.40 17.92
N SER A 87 10.67 -4.38 17.12
CA SER A 87 11.94 -3.67 17.24
C SER A 87 12.10 -2.99 18.61
N ARG A 88 11.04 -2.34 19.13
CA ARG A 88 11.08 -1.73 20.48
C ARG A 88 11.21 -2.76 21.59
N GLU A 89 10.45 -3.85 21.52
CA GLU A 89 10.51 -4.93 22.51
C GLU A 89 11.89 -5.60 22.53
N PHE A 90 12.45 -5.90 21.35
CA PHE A 90 13.83 -6.39 21.21
C PHE A 90 14.84 -5.42 21.83
N CYS A 91 14.80 -4.14 21.48
CA CYS A 91 15.72 -3.13 22.01
C CYS A 91 15.55 -2.85 23.51
N SER A 92 14.44 -3.30 24.12
CA SER A 92 14.22 -3.24 25.56
C SER A 92 14.64 -4.52 26.30
N GLY A 93 15.25 -5.48 25.60
CA GLY A 93 15.67 -6.77 26.16
C GLY A 93 14.54 -7.75 26.43
N LYS A 94 13.33 -7.50 25.91
CA LYS A 94 12.15 -8.36 26.13
C LYS A 94 12.05 -9.54 25.16
N LEU A 95 12.79 -9.50 24.06
CA LEU A 95 12.80 -10.54 23.03
C LEU A 95 14.24 -10.93 22.73
N SER A 96 14.47 -12.23 22.60
CA SER A 96 15.68 -12.75 21.95
C SER A 96 15.62 -12.58 20.43
N VAL A 97 16.75 -12.75 19.74
CA VAL A 97 16.83 -12.66 18.27
C VAL A 97 15.89 -13.70 17.62
N GLY A 98 15.88 -14.94 18.12
CA GLY A 98 15.03 -16.01 17.58
C GLY A 98 13.53 -15.73 17.74
N GLU A 99 13.11 -15.27 18.92
CA GLU A 99 11.70 -14.90 19.17
C GLU A 99 11.26 -13.71 18.30
N ALA A 100 12.16 -12.74 18.10
CA ALA A 100 11.91 -11.61 17.22
C ALA A 100 11.74 -12.07 15.76
N GLN A 101 12.64 -12.93 15.26
CA GLN A 101 12.54 -13.50 13.91
C GLN A 101 11.22 -14.26 13.71
N GLU A 102 10.88 -15.17 14.61
CA GLU A 102 9.63 -15.94 14.52
C GLU A 102 8.40 -15.02 14.49
N ARG A 103 8.40 -13.97 15.31
CA ARG A 103 7.32 -12.98 15.33
C ARG A 103 7.26 -12.16 14.04
N LEU A 104 8.40 -11.78 13.46
CA LEU A 104 8.46 -11.11 12.16
C LEU A 104 7.91 -12.00 11.05
N ASP A 105 8.22 -13.29 11.05
CA ASP A 105 7.70 -14.23 10.06
C ASP A 105 6.20 -14.48 10.21
N ARG A 106 5.68 -14.51 11.44
CA ARG A 106 4.23 -14.49 11.68
C ARG A 106 3.58 -13.23 11.11
N ILE A 107 4.19 -12.05 11.32
CA ILE A 107 3.67 -10.78 10.79
C ILE A 107 3.64 -10.78 9.26
N ALA A 108 4.69 -11.30 8.62
CA ALA A 108 4.81 -11.38 7.16
C ALA A 108 3.71 -12.27 6.54
N ASN A 109 3.34 -13.37 7.20
CA ASN A 109 2.39 -14.36 6.69
C ASN A 109 0.93 -14.13 7.12
N THR A 110 0.68 -13.27 8.12
CA THR A 110 -0.68 -13.04 8.62
C THR A 110 -1.50 -12.19 7.65
N THR A 111 -2.70 -12.67 7.31
CA THR A 111 -3.74 -11.89 6.62
C THR A 111 -4.76 -11.39 7.64
N LEU A 112 -4.75 -10.09 7.93
CA LEU A 112 -5.55 -9.50 9.00
C LEU A 112 -7.05 -9.45 8.68
N TYR A 113 -7.39 -9.13 7.42
CA TYR A 113 -8.77 -8.92 7.00
C TYR A 113 -9.16 -9.87 5.87
N GLY A 114 -10.15 -10.73 6.17
CA GLY A 114 -10.82 -11.56 5.17
C GLY A 114 -11.55 -10.72 4.12
N PHE A 115 -11.90 -11.34 3.00
CA PHE A 115 -12.49 -10.65 1.84
C PHE A 115 -13.76 -9.87 2.20
N TRP A 116 -14.69 -10.46 2.96
CA TRP A 116 -15.93 -9.81 3.36
C TRP A 116 -15.71 -8.55 4.22
N LYS A 117 -14.69 -8.55 5.10
CA LYS A 117 -14.33 -7.34 5.87
C LYS A 117 -13.78 -6.25 4.94
N LYS A 118 -13.04 -6.62 3.89
CA LYS A 118 -12.61 -5.65 2.87
C LYS A 118 -13.80 -5.06 2.13
N CYS A 119 -14.79 -5.88 1.72
CA CYS A 119 -16.01 -5.37 1.07
C CYS A 119 -16.73 -4.32 1.91
N ILE A 120 -16.87 -4.55 3.22
CA ILE A 120 -17.42 -3.55 4.15
C ILE A 120 -16.58 -2.27 4.14
N GLY A 121 -15.25 -2.40 4.18
CA GLY A 121 -14.35 -1.24 4.09
C GLY A 121 -14.50 -0.45 2.79
N TYR A 122 -14.58 -1.12 1.64
CA TYR A 122 -14.80 -0.45 0.35
C TYR A 122 -16.17 0.23 0.30
N ALA A 123 -17.23 -0.45 0.75
CA ALA A 123 -18.58 0.11 0.80
C ALA A 123 -18.65 1.35 1.70
N ALA A 124 -18.10 1.26 2.91
CA ALA A 124 -18.06 2.37 3.84
C ALA A 124 -17.25 3.54 3.28
N THR A 125 -16.03 3.28 2.81
CA THR A 125 -15.14 4.33 2.29
C THR A 125 -15.79 5.09 1.13
N THR A 126 -16.29 4.38 0.13
CA THR A 126 -16.92 5.00 -1.04
C THR A 126 -18.22 5.72 -0.70
N GLY A 127 -19.05 5.17 0.19
CA GLY A 127 -20.27 5.83 0.68
C GLY A 127 -19.96 7.12 1.45
N PHE A 128 -18.96 7.12 2.34
CA PHE A 128 -18.55 8.32 3.07
C PHE A 128 -17.91 9.39 2.18
N PHE A 129 -17.17 8.98 1.13
CA PHE A 129 -16.69 9.95 0.14
C PHE A 129 -17.84 10.63 -0.61
N ALA A 130 -18.95 9.91 -0.87
CA ALA A 130 -20.12 10.54 -1.48
C ALA A 130 -20.70 11.63 -0.59
N VAL A 131 -20.76 11.43 0.73
CA VAL A 131 -21.12 12.50 1.69
C VAL A 131 -20.14 13.67 1.59
N MET A 132 -18.84 13.38 1.56
CA MET A 132 -17.78 14.41 1.51
C MET A 132 -17.87 15.26 0.24
N PHE A 133 -18.30 14.68 -0.89
CA PHE A 133 -18.49 15.37 -2.16
C PHE A 133 -19.91 15.94 -2.35
N GLY A 134 -20.70 16.01 -1.29
CA GLY A 134 -22.02 16.65 -1.31
C GLY A 134 -23.15 15.79 -1.88
N GLY A 135 -22.96 14.46 -1.96
CA GLY A 135 -23.97 13.51 -2.37
C GLY A 135 -25.10 13.33 -1.35
N GLY A 136 -26.31 13.08 -1.83
CA GLY A 136 -27.43 12.71 -0.99
C GLY A 136 -27.39 11.24 -0.53
N PRO A 137 -28.41 10.79 0.22
CA PRO A 137 -28.48 9.40 0.69
C PRO A 137 -28.49 8.36 -0.44
N GLY A 138 -29.06 8.71 -1.60
CA GLY A 138 -29.06 7.87 -2.80
C GLY A 138 -27.63 7.66 -3.33
N GLU A 139 -26.89 8.75 -3.56
CA GLU A 139 -25.51 8.70 -4.02
C GLU A 139 -24.62 7.91 -3.06
N CYS A 140 -24.83 8.08 -1.75
CA CYS A 140 -24.09 7.33 -0.73
C CYS A 140 -24.34 5.83 -0.81
N LEU A 141 -25.60 5.42 -0.94
CA LEU A 141 -25.98 4.01 -1.07
C LEU A 141 -25.41 3.41 -2.36
N VAL A 142 -25.52 4.11 -3.48
CA VAL A 142 -25.00 3.62 -4.76
C VAL A 142 -23.47 3.60 -4.77
N ALA A 143 -22.80 4.62 -4.24
CA ALA A 143 -21.35 4.62 -4.09
C ALA A 143 -20.89 3.43 -3.25
N ALA A 144 -21.58 3.12 -2.14
CA ALA A 144 -21.27 1.95 -1.32
C ALA A 144 -21.41 0.62 -2.09
N VAL A 145 -22.47 0.45 -2.88
CA VAL A 145 -22.66 -0.74 -3.73
C VAL A 145 -21.56 -0.83 -4.79
N VAL A 146 -21.24 0.29 -5.45
CA VAL A 146 -20.17 0.37 -6.44
C VAL A 146 -18.80 0.07 -5.80
N GLY A 147 -18.57 0.49 -4.56
CA GLY A 147 -17.39 0.11 -3.79
C GLY A 147 -17.28 -1.39 -3.56
N VAL A 148 -18.39 -2.09 -3.30
CA VAL A 148 -18.39 -3.55 -3.24
C VAL A 148 -18.02 -4.15 -4.59
N VAL A 149 -18.60 -3.66 -5.69
CA VAL A 149 -18.23 -4.09 -7.06
C VAL A 149 -16.73 -3.94 -7.30
N LEU A 150 -16.16 -2.80 -6.93
CA LEU A 150 -14.73 -2.56 -7.02
C LEU A 150 -13.92 -3.61 -6.26
N ALA A 151 -14.32 -3.96 -5.03
CA ALA A 151 -13.64 -4.98 -4.23
C ALA A 151 -13.62 -6.36 -4.92
N PHE A 152 -14.74 -6.76 -5.56
CA PHE A 152 -14.82 -8.00 -6.33
C PHE A 152 -13.95 -7.97 -7.59
N VAL A 153 -13.98 -6.86 -8.34
CA VAL A 153 -13.20 -6.70 -9.57
C VAL A 153 -11.71 -6.74 -9.26
N LEU A 154 -11.23 -6.03 -8.24
CA LEU A 154 -9.83 -6.07 -7.84
C LEU A 154 -9.40 -7.46 -7.36
N ARG A 155 -10.28 -8.18 -6.64
CA ARG A 155 -10.01 -9.57 -6.26
C ARG A 155 -9.86 -10.48 -7.47
N ALA A 156 -10.77 -10.37 -8.44
CA ALA A 156 -10.71 -11.16 -9.67
C ALA A 156 -9.47 -10.82 -10.51
N ALA A 157 -9.16 -9.52 -10.66
CA ALA A 157 -8.00 -9.02 -11.39
C ALA A 157 -6.68 -9.50 -10.76
N SER A 158 -6.60 -9.51 -9.44
CA SER A 158 -5.46 -10.07 -8.69
C SER A 158 -5.32 -11.58 -8.88
N ASN A 159 -6.43 -12.33 -8.89
CA ASN A 159 -6.40 -13.78 -9.16
C ASN A 159 -5.96 -14.12 -10.60
N LEU A 160 -6.18 -13.21 -11.55
CA LEU A 160 -5.71 -13.32 -12.93
C LEU A 160 -4.24 -12.87 -13.12
N MET A 161 -3.56 -12.50 -12.04
CA MET A 161 -2.17 -12.03 -12.04
C MET A 161 -1.93 -10.82 -12.98
N LEU A 162 -2.94 -9.96 -13.12
CA LEU A 162 -2.77 -8.71 -13.85
C LEU A 162 -1.80 -7.78 -13.12
N ASN A 163 -1.05 -6.96 -13.85
CA ASN A 163 -0.22 -5.93 -13.23
C ASN A 163 -1.09 -4.80 -12.61
N ASP A 164 -0.50 -3.99 -11.73
CA ASP A 164 -1.24 -2.95 -10.98
C ASP A 164 -1.93 -1.93 -11.89
N PHE A 165 -1.31 -1.59 -13.02
CA PHE A 165 -1.93 -0.71 -14.02
C PHE A 165 -3.23 -1.31 -14.55
N CYS A 166 -3.20 -2.55 -15.02
CA CYS A 166 -4.37 -3.25 -15.55
C CYS A 166 -5.43 -3.47 -14.48
N GLN A 167 -5.03 -3.80 -13.23
CA GLN A 167 -5.97 -3.93 -12.11
C GLN A 167 -6.71 -2.62 -11.84
N ASN A 168 -5.99 -1.49 -11.76
CA ASN A 168 -6.56 -0.17 -11.51
C ASN A 168 -7.45 0.31 -12.66
N ALA A 169 -7.03 0.11 -13.92
CA ALA A 169 -7.81 0.47 -15.10
C ALA A 169 -9.09 -0.37 -15.23
N LEU A 170 -9.01 -1.69 -15.00
CA LEU A 170 -10.18 -2.57 -15.02
C LEU A 170 -11.15 -2.26 -13.87
N GLY A 171 -10.61 -2.03 -12.67
CA GLY A 171 -11.38 -1.63 -11.49
C GLY A 171 -12.14 -0.32 -11.72
N SER A 172 -11.45 0.70 -12.23
CA SER A 172 -12.04 2.02 -12.49
C SER A 172 -13.04 2.01 -13.67
N PHE A 173 -12.80 1.17 -14.68
CA PHE A 173 -13.77 0.92 -15.74
C PHE A 173 -15.05 0.26 -15.20
N ALA A 174 -14.90 -0.84 -14.46
CA ALA A 174 -16.03 -1.61 -13.96
C ALA A 174 -16.89 -0.82 -12.97
N LEU A 175 -16.27 -0.04 -12.08
CA LEU A 175 -17.01 0.80 -11.14
C LEU A 175 -17.81 1.90 -11.85
N ALA A 176 -17.25 2.51 -12.91
CA ALA A 176 -17.94 3.57 -13.66
C ALA A 176 -19.13 3.00 -14.47
N VAL A 177 -18.96 1.82 -15.09
CA VAL A 177 -20.06 1.10 -15.73
C VAL A 177 -21.13 0.72 -14.71
N ALA A 178 -20.74 0.20 -13.54
CA ALA A 178 -21.68 -0.17 -12.48
C ALA A 178 -22.49 1.04 -11.97
N ALA A 179 -21.82 2.18 -11.73
CA ALA A 179 -22.46 3.42 -11.32
C ALA A 179 -23.52 3.86 -12.34
N TYR A 180 -23.20 3.78 -13.64
CA TYR A 180 -24.13 4.10 -14.71
C TYR A 180 -25.35 3.15 -14.74
N LEU A 181 -25.12 1.83 -14.67
CA LEU A 181 -26.20 0.83 -14.68
C LEU A 181 -27.15 1.00 -13.49
N LEU A 182 -26.61 1.30 -12.30
CA LEU A 182 -27.41 1.50 -11.09
C LEU A 182 -28.23 2.80 -11.15
N ARG A 183 -27.68 3.89 -11.71
CA ARG A 183 -28.44 5.13 -11.96
C ARG A 183 -29.66 4.86 -12.84
N ARG A 184 -29.50 4.09 -13.91
CA ARG A 184 -30.59 3.77 -14.85
C ARG A 184 -31.67 2.88 -14.22
N GLY A 185 -31.30 1.95 -13.34
CA GLY A 185 -32.21 0.93 -12.81
C GLY A 185 -33.09 1.36 -11.63
N ALA A 186 -32.61 2.24 -10.75
CA ALA A 186 -33.29 2.48 -9.46
C ALA A 186 -33.24 3.93 -8.94
N PHE A 187 -32.45 4.82 -9.54
CA PHE A 187 -32.15 6.12 -8.92
C PHE A 187 -32.05 7.26 -9.95
N LEU A 188 -33.17 7.52 -10.62
CA LEU A 188 -33.33 8.62 -11.56
C LEU A 188 -33.25 9.95 -10.81
N GLY A 189 -32.15 10.69 -10.98
CA GLY A 189 -31.93 12.01 -10.36
C GLY A 189 -30.62 12.16 -9.59
N MET A 190 -29.89 11.07 -9.35
CA MET A 190 -28.59 11.14 -8.68
C MET A 190 -27.50 11.72 -9.58
N SER A 191 -26.53 12.37 -8.94
CA SER A 191 -25.29 12.79 -9.60
C SER A 191 -24.37 11.60 -9.84
N LEU A 192 -24.23 11.21 -11.12
CA LEU A 192 -23.29 10.17 -11.53
C LEU A 192 -21.85 10.56 -11.21
N ASP A 193 -21.51 11.84 -11.38
CA ASP A 193 -20.18 12.38 -11.10
C ASP A 193 -19.81 12.17 -9.64
N VAL A 194 -20.71 12.49 -8.70
CA VAL A 194 -20.49 12.28 -7.27
C VAL A 194 -20.23 10.81 -6.96
N VAL A 195 -21.02 9.89 -7.54
CA VAL A 195 -20.83 8.45 -7.34
C VAL A 195 -19.47 7.99 -7.87
N ILE A 196 -19.11 8.39 -9.10
CA ILE A 196 -17.84 7.99 -9.72
C ILE A 196 -16.65 8.54 -8.94
N ILE A 197 -16.61 9.85 -8.65
CA ILE A 197 -15.48 10.45 -7.92
C ILE A 197 -15.34 9.83 -6.52
N SER A 198 -16.43 9.44 -5.88
CA SER A 198 -16.40 8.76 -4.58
C SER A 198 -15.89 7.33 -4.67
N ALA A 199 -16.33 6.61 -5.70
CA ALA A 199 -16.00 5.21 -5.91
C ALA A 199 -14.54 4.99 -6.34
N ILE A 200 -13.90 5.96 -7.01
CA ILE A 200 -12.49 5.88 -7.40
C ILE A 200 -11.53 6.15 -6.23
N MET A 201 -11.96 6.79 -5.14
CA MET A 201 -11.06 7.21 -4.06
C MET A 201 -10.20 6.10 -3.45
N PRO A 202 -10.68 4.85 -3.27
CA PRO A 202 -9.82 3.75 -2.84
C PRO A 202 -8.67 3.40 -3.79
N LEU A 203 -8.75 3.79 -5.07
CA LEU A 203 -7.70 3.58 -6.09
C LEU A 203 -6.72 4.75 -6.17
N VAL A 204 -7.05 5.90 -5.58
CA VAL A 204 -6.22 7.11 -5.69
C VAL A 204 -4.92 6.90 -4.88
N PRO A 205 -3.74 7.16 -5.47
CA PRO A 205 -2.45 6.87 -4.84
C PRO A 205 -2.04 7.94 -3.81
N GLY A 206 -2.96 8.34 -2.93
CA GLY A 206 -2.75 9.45 -1.98
C GLY A 206 -1.60 9.22 -1.00
N VAL A 207 -1.46 7.98 -0.49
CA VAL A 207 -0.35 7.61 0.41
C VAL A 207 0.99 7.66 -0.31
N THR A 208 1.08 7.07 -1.50
CA THR A 208 2.31 7.07 -2.32
C THR A 208 2.70 8.49 -2.73
N PHE A 209 1.73 9.32 -3.12
CA PHE A 209 1.95 10.73 -3.47
C PHE A 209 2.48 11.54 -2.28
N THR A 210 1.86 11.38 -1.10
CA THR A 210 2.32 12.07 0.13
C THR A 210 3.72 11.63 0.52
N ALA A 211 4.03 10.34 0.42
CA ALA A 211 5.36 9.80 0.68
C ALA A 211 6.39 10.34 -0.32
N ALA A 212 6.05 10.46 -1.61
CA ALA A 212 6.93 11.01 -2.63
C ALA A 212 7.35 12.46 -2.32
N ILE A 213 6.39 13.30 -1.91
CA ILE A 213 6.67 14.69 -1.51
C ILE A 213 7.59 14.70 -0.27
N ARG A 214 7.29 13.87 0.73
CA ARG A 214 8.06 13.81 1.96
C ARG A 214 9.51 13.35 1.72
N ASP A 215 9.71 12.29 0.95
CA ASP A 215 11.03 11.77 0.59
C ASP A 215 11.85 12.84 -0.15
N THR A 216 11.21 13.56 -1.08
CA THR A 216 11.81 14.70 -1.80
C THR A 216 12.23 15.83 -0.85
N LEU A 217 11.36 16.23 0.08
CA LEU A 217 11.64 17.30 1.05
C LEU A 217 12.75 16.95 2.05
N ASN A 218 12.94 15.65 2.31
CA ASN A 218 14.02 15.14 3.16
C ASN A 218 15.35 14.94 2.41
N GLY A 219 15.41 15.24 1.11
CA GLY A 219 16.61 15.13 0.28
C GLY A 219 16.82 13.77 -0.40
N ASP A 220 15.89 12.81 -0.23
CA ASP A 220 15.91 11.53 -0.96
C ASP A 220 15.17 11.67 -2.30
N TYR A 221 15.81 12.37 -3.24
CA TYR A 221 15.24 12.64 -4.55
C TYR A 221 15.01 11.38 -5.38
N SER A 222 15.83 10.34 -5.20
CA SER A 222 15.70 9.09 -5.95
C SER A 222 14.43 8.33 -5.55
N SER A 223 14.19 8.18 -4.25
CA SER A 223 12.93 7.61 -3.73
C SER A 223 11.73 8.49 -4.10
N GLY A 224 11.87 9.81 -3.93
CA GLY A 224 10.82 10.78 -4.23
C GLY A 224 10.33 10.69 -5.68
N VAL A 225 11.25 10.73 -6.65
CA VAL A 225 10.92 10.62 -8.09
C VAL A 225 10.31 9.26 -8.42
N ALA A 226 10.84 8.17 -7.86
CA ALA A 226 10.31 6.83 -8.11
C ALA A 226 8.85 6.68 -7.63
N ARG A 227 8.55 7.16 -6.41
CA ARG A 227 7.18 7.14 -5.86
C ARG A 227 6.23 8.09 -6.59
N MET A 228 6.72 9.25 -7.03
CA MET A 228 5.93 10.19 -7.83
C MET A 228 5.53 9.56 -9.17
N ALA A 229 6.47 8.89 -9.85
CA ALA A 229 6.19 8.17 -11.08
C ALA A 229 5.16 7.05 -10.86
N GLU A 230 5.28 6.28 -9.76
CA GLU A 230 4.29 5.27 -9.37
C GLU A 230 2.89 5.88 -9.21
N ALA A 231 2.77 7.00 -8.50
CA ALA A 231 1.50 7.69 -8.31
C ALA A 231 0.89 8.20 -9.63
N VAL A 232 1.72 8.74 -10.55
CA VAL A 232 1.27 9.17 -11.88
C VAL A 232 0.76 7.99 -12.70
N VAL A 233 1.46 6.85 -12.69
CA VAL A 233 1.04 5.64 -13.41
C VAL A 233 -0.31 5.13 -12.90
N VAL A 234 -0.52 5.12 -11.58
CA VAL A 234 -1.81 4.74 -10.98
C VAL A 234 -2.91 5.72 -11.37
N ALA A 235 -2.65 7.03 -11.31
CA ALA A 235 -3.61 8.06 -11.70
C ALA A 235 -4.01 7.93 -13.18
N LEU A 236 -3.05 7.69 -14.07
CA LEU A 236 -3.28 7.44 -15.49
C LEU A 236 -4.13 6.18 -15.70
N ALA A 237 -3.85 5.09 -14.97
CA ALA A 237 -4.64 3.86 -15.05
C ALA A 237 -6.11 4.11 -14.68
N VAL A 238 -6.34 4.79 -13.55
CA VAL A 238 -7.68 5.13 -13.07
C VAL A 238 -8.41 6.01 -14.08
N ALA A 239 -7.77 7.10 -14.53
CA ALA A 239 -8.33 8.03 -15.52
C ALA A 239 -8.66 7.32 -16.84
N SER A 240 -7.78 6.45 -17.32
CA SER A 240 -8.00 5.67 -18.55
C SER A 240 -9.22 4.76 -18.42
N GLY A 241 -9.36 4.02 -17.31
CA GLY A 241 -10.49 3.12 -17.12
C GLY A 241 -11.83 3.85 -17.00
N VAL A 242 -11.89 4.96 -16.24
CA VAL A 242 -13.11 5.78 -16.16
C VAL A 242 -13.44 6.41 -17.52
N GLY A 243 -12.44 6.98 -18.20
CA GLY A 243 -12.63 7.59 -19.52
C GLY A 243 -13.16 6.60 -20.56
N LEU A 244 -12.58 5.39 -20.62
CA LEU A 244 -13.06 4.31 -21.49
C LEU A 244 -14.48 3.88 -21.14
N ALA A 245 -14.84 3.80 -19.85
CA ALA A 245 -16.20 3.47 -19.43
C ALA A 245 -17.21 4.54 -19.88
N ILE A 246 -16.89 5.82 -19.72
CA ILE A 246 -17.73 6.94 -20.18
C ILE A 246 -17.96 6.86 -21.69
N VAL A 247 -16.89 6.63 -22.47
CA VAL A 247 -17.01 6.48 -23.94
C VAL A 247 -17.88 5.26 -24.28
N ALA A 248 -17.66 4.11 -23.65
CA ALA A 248 -18.43 2.89 -23.90
C ALA A 248 -19.93 3.09 -23.58
N VAL A 249 -20.24 3.78 -22.48
CA VAL A 249 -21.63 4.09 -22.10
C VAL A 249 -22.29 5.03 -23.11
N ARG A 250 -21.59 6.06 -23.60
CA ARG A 250 -22.10 6.96 -24.63
C ARG A 250 -22.40 6.22 -25.94
N LEU A 251 -21.49 5.33 -26.37
CA LEU A 251 -21.69 4.51 -27.57
C LEU A 251 -22.88 3.54 -27.44
N ALA A 252 -23.17 3.08 -26.23
CA ALA A 252 -24.35 2.26 -25.94
C ALA A 252 -25.67 3.06 -25.85
N GLY A 253 -25.66 4.36 -26.22
CA GLY A 253 -26.83 5.23 -26.20
C GLY A 253 -27.18 5.79 -24.82
N GLY A 254 -26.24 5.74 -23.88
CA GLY A 254 -26.43 6.28 -22.53
C GLY A 254 -26.16 7.78 -22.43
N SER A 255 -26.98 8.47 -21.63
CA SER A 255 -26.65 9.82 -21.14
C SER A 255 -25.73 9.69 -19.93
N VAL A 256 -24.48 10.15 -20.09
CA VAL A 256 -23.52 10.30 -18.99
C VAL A 256 -23.74 11.68 -18.39
#